data_AF-A0A853APP5-F1
#
_entry.id   AF-A0A853APP5-F1
#
_cell.length_a   1.000
_cell.length_b   1.000
_cell.length_c   1.000
_cell.angle_alpha   90.00
_cell.angle_beta   90.00
_cell.angle_gamma   90.00
#
_symmetry.space_group_name_H-M   'P 1'
#
loop_
_entity.id
_entity.type
_entity.pdbx_description
1 polymer ?
#
loop_
_entity_poly.entity_id
_entity_poly.type
_entity_poly.pdbx_seq_one_letter_code
_entity_poly.pdbx_strand_id
1 'polypeptide(L)'
;MGRHRAADRPTVRPPHKRRPAHTGQRGPYRGLLAGSSITVVGDVIGNAALPLFVLETTHDLTLTGWIAAVSVGASVVTGLLQGPLVDKLGFRTSLLGSSAFAALTTIAFYLLHVFGLLSPALLLVLATVRSVADEPGRVAMFGLVPQLATPAGVPLERANATLRTVTASSNLVGPLAAGGIAAFAGSAWTILLNAVTGVLGTVVLLVALRASKADVPATERDPADDGLSYYRRFRIGLRYLFHDKLLRTLVVATMVFVAFDTSFASIGLTAYATEVLHEPALYGGLISAFGIGSLIGTIGFGAVGHRMPRRPTYLGVYLAFALLVMLMSVQLGVVGTFAVMAVAGVVTSPLDLIYMAVLQERVPKKVFGRVISIANTIMSTPAPLAVSAVTGLISEVGVQVTLLALGCCYLVLALGLVPVRHLHRMDRKRPAGTDLADVTLPLPRVRDTAPPTQPIPRVLDPLSVTQPIPKITTAAPGQRLWVLSADAGLTQPIPRVGPAPMPTVRWSR
;
A
#
# COMPACT_ATOMS: atom_id res chain seq x y z
N MET A 1 74.64 -36.27 15.67
CA MET A 1 74.54 -34.84 15.25
C MET A 1 73.64 -34.76 14.02
N GLY A 2 72.35 -34.54 14.21
CA GLY A 2 71.33 -34.58 13.16
C GLY A 2 71.12 -33.21 12.50
N ARG A 3 71.08 -33.19 11.16
CA ARG A 3 70.76 -32.01 10.35
C ARG A 3 69.23 -31.81 10.33
N HIS A 4 68.78 -30.64 10.79
CA HIS A 4 67.39 -30.20 10.73
C HIS A 4 66.94 -29.99 9.27
N ARG A 5 65.94 -30.77 8.82
CA ARG A 5 65.08 -30.42 7.68
C ARG A 5 63.91 -29.61 8.22
N ALA A 6 63.84 -28.33 7.86
CA ALA A 6 62.66 -27.49 8.08
C ALA A 6 61.56 -27.94 7.09
N ALA A 7 60.38 -28.27 7.61
CA ALA A 7 59.21 -28.61 6.83
C ALA A 7 58.53 -27.32 6.33
N ASP A 8 58.34 -27.21 5.02
CA ASP A 8 57.52 -26.21 4.35
C ASP A 8 56.08 -26.26 4.90
N ARG A 9 55.64 -25.16 5.54
CA ARG A 9 54.23 -24.94 5.86
C ARG A 9 53.55 -24.29 4.65
N PRO A 10 52.41 -24.81 4.16
CA PRO A 10 51.67 -24.16 3.09
C PRO A 10 51.12 -22.81 3.59
N THR A 11 51.53 -21.73 2.95
CA THR A 11 51.04 -20.38 3.21
C THR A 11 49.59 -20.28 2.71
N VAL A 12 48.64 -20.29 3.64
CA VAL A 12 47.23 -19.98 3.37
C VAL A 12 47.15 -18.51 2.96
N ARG A 13 47.03 -18.24 1.65
CA ARG A 13 46.74 -16.89 1.15
C ARG A 13 45.40 -16.42 1.75
N PRO A 14 45.33 -15.20 2.31
CA PRO A 14 44.06 -14.68 2.80
C PRO A 14 43.07 -14.56 1.63
N PRO A 15 41.77 -14.83 1.85
CA PRO A 15 40.78 -14.67 0.81
C PRO A 15 40.79 -13.21 0.34
N HIS A 16 40.99 -13.02 -0.97
CA HIS A 16 40.82 -11.71 -1.60
C HIS A 16 39.46 -11.15 -1.15
N LYS A 17 39.48 -10.02 -0.42
CA LYS A 17 38.28 -9.20 -0.19
C LYS A 17 37.71 -8.83 -1.56
N ARG A 18 36.74 -9.60 -2.06
CA ARG A 18 35.93 -9.20 -3.21
C ARG A 18 35.31 -7.87 -2.83
N ARG A 19 35.75 -6.78 -3.47
CA ARG A 19 35.06 -5.49 -3.40
C ARG A 19 33.59 -5.76 -3.69
N PRO A 20 32.65 -5.31 -2.83
CA PRO A 20 31.25 -5.57 -3.08
C PRO A 20 30.84 -4.94 -4.42
N ALA A 21 30.19 -5.72 -5.28
CA ALA A 21 29.68 -5.28 -6.58
C ALA A 21 28.45 -4.37 -6.45
N HIS A 22 28.44 -3.42 -5.51
CA HIS A 22 27.28 -2.57 -5.19
C HIS A 22 27.12 -1.34 -6.10
N THR A 23 28.07 -1.06 -7.00
CA THR A 23 28.04 0.16 -7.82
C THR A 23 27.02 0.12 -8.95
N GLY A 24 26.69 -1.05 -9.49
CA GLY A 24 25.73 -1.21 -10.60
C GLY A 24 24.25 -1.21 -10.19
N GLN A 25 23.93 -1.48 -8.92
CA GLN A 25 22.54 -1.66 -8.45
C GLN A 25 21.92 -0.42 -7.80
N ARG A 26 22.71 0.63 -7.55
CA ARG A 26 22.20 1.92 -7.06
C ARG A 26 21.40 2.70 -8.10
N GLY A 27 21.68 2.48 -9.39
CA GLY A 27 20.97 3.11 -10.51
C GLY A 27 19.47 2.77 -10.51
N PRO A 28 19.09 1.49 -10.59
CA PRO A 28 17.68 1.08 -10.55
C PRO A 28 16.92 1.53 -9.31
N TYR A 29 17.55 1.48 -8.12
CA TYR A 29 16.94 1.98 -6.89
C TYR A 29 16.68 3.49 -6.93
N ARG A 30 17.67 4.29 -7.34
CA ARG A 30 17.51 5.74 -7.49
C ARG A 30 16.47 6.09 -8.56
N GLY A 31 16.44 5.34 -9.65
CA GLY A 31 15.46 5.52 -10.72
C GLY A 31 14.03 5.14 -10.29
N LEU A 32 13.86 4.07 -9.49
CA LEU A 32 12.57 3.75 -8.85
C LEU A 32 12.09 4.92 -8.00
N LEU A 33 12.96 5.45 -7.12
CA LEU A 33 12.61 6.59 -6.28
C LEU A 33 12.27 7.84 -7.10
N ALA A 34 13.11 8.19 -8.08
CA ALA A 34 12.89 9.37 -8.92
C ALA A 34 11.59 9.26 -9.72
N GLY A 35 11.39 8.15 -10.44
CA GLY A 35 10.19 7.94 -11.24
C GLY A 35 8.92 7.93 -10.40
N SER A 36 8.94 7.22 -9.26
CA SER A 36 7.78 7.19 -8.36
C SER A 36 7.51 8.54 -7.68
N SER A 37 8.56 9.32 -7.38
CA SER A 37 8.37 10.66 -6.81
C SER A 37 7.67 11.58 -7.80
N ILE A 38 8.09 11.55 -9.07
CA ILE A 38 7.46 12.34 -10.14
C ILE A 38 5.99 11.94 -10.30
N THR A 39 5.70 10.64 -10.37
CA THR A 39 4.32 10.13 -10.49
C THR A 39 3.47 10.54 -9.28
N VAL A 40 3.94 10.31 -8.05
CA VAL A 40 3.20 10.64 -6.82
C VAL A 40 2.90 12.14 -6.72
N VAL A 41 3.86 13.01 -7.05
CA VAL A 41 3.63 14.46 -7.07
C VAL A 41 2.53 14.81 -8.07
N GLY A 42 2.59 14.25 -9.28
CA GLY A 42 1.59 14.42 -10.32
C GLY A 42 0.19 13.99 -9.88
N ASP A 43 0.08 12.81 -9.29
CA ASP A 43 -1.19 12.25 -8.83
C ASP A 43 -1.82 13.09 -7.73
N VAL A 44 -1.03 13.58 -6.77
CA VAL A 44 -1.56 14.46 -5.71
C VAL A 44 -2.06 15.79 -6.30
N ILE A 45 -1.31 16.38 -7.23
CA ILE A 45 -1.73 17.59 -7.95
C ILE A 45 -3.04 17.33 -8.70
N GLY A 46 -3.11 16.21 -9.42
CA GLY A 46 -4.27 15.81 -10.20
C GLY A 46 -5.51 15.53 -9.36
N ASN A 47 -5.36 14.83 -8.24
CA ASN A 47 -6.44 14.51 -7.33
C ASN A 47 -7.03 15.76 -6.67
N ALA A 48 -6.19 16.77 -6.38
CA ALA A 48 -6.65 18.07 -5.93
C ALA A 48 -7.35 18.85 -7.06
N ALA A 49 -6.85 18.78 -8.28
CA ALA A 49 -7.40 19.54 -9.41
C ALA A 49 -8.70 18.96 -9.98
N LEU A 50 -8.92 17.65 -9.88
CA LEU A 50 -10.03 16.98 -10.58
C LEU A 50 -11.42 17.46 -10.11
N PRO A 51 -11.74 17.56 -8.81
CA PRO A 51 -13.04 18.09 -8.38
C PRO A 51 -13.26 19.52 -8.84
N LEU A 52 -12.21 20.35 -8.73
CA LEU A 52 -12.23 21.74 -9.18
C LEU A 52 -12.47 21.85 -10.70
N PHE A 53 -11.78 21.03 -11.49
CA PHE A 53 -11.92 20.98 -12.95
C PHE A 53 -13.34 20.62 -13.38
N VAL A 54 -13.94 19.60 -12.78
CA VAL A 54 -15.30 19.19 -13.13
C VAL A 54 -16.26 20.32 -12.78
N LEU A 55 -16.12 20.92 -11.59
CA LEU A 55 -17.00 22.00 -11.18
C LEU A 55 -16.88 23.24 -12.08
N GLU A 56 -15.66 23.61 -12.48
CA GLU A 56 -15.42 24.73 -13.40
C GLU A 56 -15.97 24.48 -14.80
N THR A 57 -15.87 23.25 -15.31
CA THR A 57 -16.26 22.92 -16.69
C THR A 57 -17.74 22.61 -16.85
N THR A 58 -18.36 22.00 -15.83
CA THR A 58 -19.74 21.53 -15.91
C THR A 58 -20.71 22.40 -15.12
N HIS A 59 -20.20 23.22 -14.19
CA HIS A 59 -21.00 23.97 -13.22
C HIS A 59 -21.99 23.11 -12.41
N ASP A 60 -21.73 21.80 -12.36
CA ASP A 60 -22.59 20.81 -11.72
C ASP A 60 -21.84 20.18 -10.52
N LEU A 61 -22.25 20.62 -9.33
CA LEU A 61 -21.71 20.10 -8.08
C LEU A 61 -22.10 18.63 -7.85
N THR A 62 -23.30 18.25 -8.26
CA THR A 62 -23.78 16.87 -8.19
C THR A 62 -22.89 15.92 -8.98
N LEU A 63 -22.55 16.28 -10.22
CA LEU A 63 -21.64 15.51 -11.06
C LEU A 63 -20.23 15.43 -10.46
N THR A 64 -19.72 16.55 -9.94
CA THR A 64 -18.42 16.61 -9.25
C THR A 64 -18.37 15.62 -8.10
N GLY A 65 -19.45 15.57 -7.31
CA GLY A 65 -19.53 14.66 -6.18
C GLY A 65 -19.69 13.19 -6.56
N TRP A 66 -20.44 12.89 -7.61
CA TRP A 66 -20.50 11.53 -8.18
C TRP A 66 -19.15 11.06 -8.70
N ILE A 67 -18.38 11.93 -9.36
CA ILE A 67 -17.03 11.60 -9.82
C ILE A 67 -16.11 11.27 -8.65
N ALA A 68 -16.13 12.08 -7.58
CA ALA A 68 -15.37 11.78 -6.37
C ALA A 68 -15.81 10.44 -5.74
N ALA A 69 -17.12 10.19 -5.62
CA ALA A 69 -17.65 8.97 -5.02
C ALA A 69 -17.25 7.72 -5.81
N VAL A 70 -17.42 7.75 -7.13
CA VAL A 70 -17.07 6.63 -8.00
C VAL A 70 -15.55 6.39 -8.01
N SER A 71 -14.74 7.46 -7.99
CA SER A 71 -13.27 7.35 -7.92
C SER A 71 -12.83 6.64 -6.63
N VAL A 72 -13.35 7.07 -5.48
CA VAL A 72 -13.05 6.44 -4.18
C VAL A 72 -13.58 5.01 -4.17
N GLY A 73 -14.78 4.76 -4.70
CA GLY A 73 -15.38 3.42 -4.75
C GLY A 73 -14.56 2.46 -5.61
N ALA A 74 -14.11 2.91 -6.78
CA ALA A 74 -13.24 2.16 -7.66
C ALA A 74 -11.88 1.86 -7.01
N SER A 75 -11.28 2.81 -6.30
CA SER A 75 -10.04 2.60 -5.53
C SER A 75 -10.24 1.57 -4.41
N VAL A 76 -11.35 1.61 -3.66
CA VAL A 76 -11.65 0.62 -2.60
C VAL A 76 -11.80 -0.80 -3.19
N VAL A 77 -12.59 -0.95 -4.26
CA VAL A 77 -12.82 -2.25 -4.91
C VAL A 77 -11.52 -2.81 -5.49
N THR A 78 -10.76 -1.98 -6.20
CA THR A 78 -9.47 -2.38 -6.77
C THR A 78 -8.47 -2.70 -5.66
N GLY A 79 -8.47 -1.92 -4.58
CA GLY A 79 -7.63 -2.11 -3.42
C GLY A 79 -7.79 -3.48 -2.76
N LEU A 80 -9.00 -4.05 -2.81
CA LEU A 80 -9.30 -5.39 -2.32
C LEU A 80 -8.91 -6.50 -3.32
N LEU A 81 -9.01 -6.23 -4.62
CA LEU A 81 -8.80 -7.22 -5.70
C LEU A 81 -7.38 -7.23 -6.28
N GLN A 82 -6.56 -6.21 -5.99
CA GLN A 82 -5.23 -6.03 -6.56
C GLN A 82 -4.21 -7.09 -6.11
N GLY A 83 -4.39 -7.72 -4.95
CA GLY A 83 -3.43 -8.69 -4.41
C GLY A 83 -3.13 -9.85 -5.37
N PRO A 84 -4.14 -10.64 -5.77
CA PRO A 84 -3.97 -11.69 -6.78
C PRO A 84 -3.44 -11.20 -8.13
N LEU A 85 -3.75 -9.97 -8.52
CA LEU A 85 -3.29 -9.37 -9.77
C LEU A 85 -1.79 -9.08 -9.72
N VAL A 86 -1.33 -8.41 -8.66
CA VAL A 86 0.09 -8.11 -8.43
C VAL A 86 0.90 -9.40 -8.19
N ASP A 87 0.31 -10.37 -7.50
CA ASP A 87 0.92 -11.69 -7.27
C ASP A 87 1.19 -12.41 -8.60
N LYS A 88 0.28 -12.33 -9.57
CA LYS A 88 0.40 -12.99 -10.88
C LYS A 88 1.30 -12.25 -11.85
N LEU A 89 1.17 -10.92 -11.94
CA LEU A 89 1.89 -10.09 -12.90
C LEU A 89 3.32 -9.75 -12.44
N GLY A 90 3.59 -9.88 -11.14
CA GLY A 90 4.82 -9.42 -10.50
C GLY A 90 4.81 -7.90 -10.29
N PHE A 91 5.66 -7.43 -9.37
CA PHE A 91 5.68 -6.02 -8.99
C PHE A 91 6.12 -5.10 -10.15
N ARG A 92 7.11 -5.50 -10.95
CA ARG A 92 7.61 -4.69 -12.06
C ARG A 92 6.53 -4.39 -13.10
N THR A 93 5.86 -5.43 -13.60
CA THR A 93 4.80 -5.31 -14.60
C THR A 93 3.60 -4.56 -14.05
N SER A 94 3.23 -4.83 -12.79
CA SER A 94 2.12 -4.14 -12.13
C SER A 94 2.39 -2.66 -11.98
N LEU A 95 3.59 -2.25 -11.55
CA LEU A 95 3.97 -0.84 -11.43
C LEU A 95 3.97 -0.14 -12.79
N LEU A 96 4.70 -0.68 -13.78
CA LEU A 96 4.81 -0.05 -15.09
C LEU A 96 3.47 0.00 -15.83
N GLY A 97 2.69 -1.08 -15.77
CA GLY A 97 1.36 -1.16 -16.40
C GLY A 97 0.39 -0.16 -15.79
N SER A 98 0.35 -0.08 -14.45
CA SER A 98 -0.50 0.86 -13.72
C SER A 98 -0.13 2.31 -14.02
N SER A 99 1.15 2.66 -13.92
CA SER A 99 1.61 4.03 -14.19
C SER A 99 1.39 4.44 -15.65
N ALA A 100 1.65 3.54 -16.60
CA ALA A 100 1.38 3.82 -18.02
C ALA A 100 -0.12 4.00 -18.29
N PHE A 101 -0.96 3.13 -17.74
CA PHE A 101 -2.40 3.19 -17.96
C PHE A 101 -3.03 4.42 -17.29
N ALA A 102 -2.58 4.79 -16.09
CA ALA A 102 -2.98 6.03 -15.41
C ALA A 102 -2.54 7.27 -16.21
N ALA A 103 -1.30 7.31 -16.70
CA ALA A 103 -0.81 8.41 -17.53
C ALA A 103 -1.61 8.54 -18.84
N LEU A 104 -1.85 7.43 -19.55
CA LEU A 104 -2.66 7.41 -20.76
C LEU A 104 -4.10 7.88 -20.52
N THR A 105 -4.71 7.45 -19.42
CA THR A 105 -6.07 7.88 -19.04
C THR A 105 -6.10 9.39 -18.75
N THR A 106 -5.06 9.94 -18.12
CA THR A 106 -4.94 11.37 -17.85
C THR A 106 -4.73 12.18 -19.13
N ILE A 107 -3.90 11.68 -20.06
CA ILE A 107 -3.72 12.30 -21.38
C ILE A 107 -5.04 12.29 -22.15
N ALA A 108 -5.74 11.15 -22.17
CA ALA A 108 -7.03 11.02 -22.83
C ALA A 108 -8.03 12.03 -22.26
N PHE A 109 -8.08 12.16 -20.92
CA PHE A 109 -8.91 13.15 -20.25
C PHE A 109 -8.61 14.58 -20.74
N TYR A 110 -7.33 14.98 -20.76
CA TYR A 110 -6.94 16.31 -21.22
C TYR A 110 -7.24 16.55 -22.70
N LEU A 111 -6.97 15.57 -23.57
CA LEU A 111 -7.24 15.70 -25.01
C LEU A 111 -8.74 15.80 -25.28
N LEU A 112 -9.56 14.96 -24.65
CA LEU A 112 -11.01 15.00 -24.78
C LEU A 112 -11.58 16.35 -24.31
N HIS A 113 -10.98 16.97 -23.29
CA HIS A 113 -11.32 18.33 -22.89
C HIS A 113 -11.03 19.35 -23.98
N VAL A 114 -9.81 19.35 -24.53
CA VAL A 114 -9.38 20.29 -25.57
C VAL A 114 -10.25 20.18 -26.84
N PHE A 115 -10.70 18.97 -27.18
CA PHE A 115 -11.61 18.74 -28.31
C PHE A 115 -13.09 18.99 -28.00
N GLY A 116 -13.45 19.36 -26.77
CA GLY A 116 -14.85 19.59 -26.38
C GLY A 116 -15.72 18.32 -26.40
N LEU A 117 -15.11 17.14 -26.30
CA LEU A 117 -15.78 15.83 -26.37
C LEU A 117 -16.10 15.24 -24.99
N LEU A 118 -15.84 15.98 -23.91
CA LEU A 118 -16.13 15.55 -22.54
C LEU A 118 -17.63 15.59 -22.28
N SER A 119 -18.26 14.41 -22.22
CA SER A 119 -19.59 14.24 -21.66
C SER A 119 -19.51 13.87 -20.16
N PRO A 120 -20.56 14.16 -19.36
CA PRO A 120 -20.64 13.74 -17.97
C PRO A 120 -20.41 12.24 -17.76
N ALA A 121 -20.97 11.40 -18.64
CA ALA A 121 -20.78 9.96 -18.61
C ALA A 121 -19.32 9.57 -18.86
N LEU A 122 -18.65 10.24 -19.80
CA LEU A 122 -17.25 9.98 -20.12
C LEU A 122 -16.32 10.40 -18.97
N LEU A 123 -16.63 11.51 -18.28
CA LEU A 123 -15.90 11.93 -17.07
C LEU A 123 -15.96 10.85 -15.97
N LEU A 124 -17.14 10.30 -15.70
CA LEU A 124 -17.30 9.20 -14.73
C LEU A 124 -16.49 7.97 -15.14
N VAL A 125 -16.53 7.58 -16.42
CA VAL A 125 -15.75 6.44 -16.92
C VAL A 125 -14.27 6.69 -16.78
N LEU A 126 -13.76 7.86 -17.20
CA LEU A 126 -12.33 8.17 -17.11
C LEU A 126 -11.84 8.23 -15.66
N ALA A 127 -12.61 8.81 -14.75
CA ALA A 127 -12.29 8.85 -13.34
C ALA A 127 -12.23 7.44 -12.73
N THR A 128 -13.22 6.59 -13.05
CA THR A 128 -13.24 5.17 -12.64
C THR A 128 -12.02 4.44 -13.15
N VAL A 129 -11.74 4.53 -14.46
CA VAL A 129 -10.64 3.85 -15.12
C VAL A 129 -9.30 4.28 -14.50
N ARG A 130 -9.13 5.58 -14.23
CA ARG A 130 -7.93 6.11 -13.56
C ARG A 130 -7.77 5.50 -12.16
N SER A 131 -8.83 5.48 -11.34
CA SER A 131 -8.77 4.93 -9.98
C SER A 131 -8.46 3.43 -9.95
N VAL A 132 -8.97 2.66 -10.92
CA VAL A 132 -8.62 1.24 -11.08
C VAL A 132 -7.17 1.07 -11.54
N ALA A 133 -6.68 1.98 -12.40
CA ALA A 133 -5.32 1.92 -12.93
C ALA A 133 -4.26 2.07 -11.85
N ASP A 134 -4.47 2.96 -10.87
CA ASP A 134 -3.41 3.43 -9.98
C ASP A 134 -3.08 2.44 -8.83
N GLU A 135 -4.11 1.80 -8.25
CA GLU A 135 -3.97 1.00 -7.03
C GLU A 135 -2.92 -0.13 -7.14
N PRO A 136 -2.93 -1.01 -8.17
CA PRO A 136 -1.96 -2.10 -8.25
C PRO A 136 -0.52 -1.60 -8.32
N GLY A 137 -0.29 -0.43 -8.94
CA GLY A 137 1.01 0.22 -9.04
C GLY A 137 1.52 0.67 -7.68
N ARG A 138 0.67 1.26 -6.85
CA ARG A 138 1.02 1.68 -5.47
C ARG A 138 1.47 0.49 -4.63
N VAL A 139 0.75 -0.63 -4.67
CA VAL A 139 1.15 -1.85 -3.94
C VAL A 139 2.46 -2.40 -4.48
N ALA A 140 2.61 -2.44 -5.81
CA ALA A 140 3.80 -2.96 -6.44
C ALA A 140 5.06 -2.15 -6.14
N MET A 141 4.92 -0.82 -6.00
CA MET A 141 6.00 0.06 -5.58
C MET A 141 6.58 -0.38 -4.22
N PHE A 142 5.73 -0.62 -3.21
CA PHE A 142 6.19 -1.07 -1.89
C PHE A 142 6.89 -2.43 -1.94
N GLY A 143 6.49 -3.32 -2.86
CA GLY A 143 7.15 -4.60 -3.09
C GLY A 143 8.53 -4.48 -3.75
N LEU A 144 8.71 -3.52 -4.65
CA LEU A 144 9.98 -3.28 -5.36
C LEU A 144 11.04 -2.58 -4.52
N VAL A 145 10.64 -1.72 -3.57
CA VAL A 145 11.57 -0.99 -2.70
C VAL A 145 12.58 -1.93 -2.01
N PRO A 146 12.18 -2.99 -1.28
CA PRO A 146 13.15 -3.88 -0.65
C PRO A 146 13.99 -4.66 -1.67
N GLN A 147 13.39 -5.08 -2.79
CA GLN A 147 14.10 -5.83 -3.84
C GLN A 147 15.20 -5.00 -4.52
N LEU A 148 15.07 -3.66 -4.57
CA LEU A 148 16.09 -2.78 -5.16
C LEU A 148 17.01 -2.13 -4.11
N ALA A 149 16.51 -1.87 -2.91
CA ALA A 149 17.29 -1.24 -1.83
C ALA A 149 18.35 -2.18 -1.26
N THR A 150 18.01 -3.45 -1.00
CA THR A 150 18.93 -4.42 -0.40
C THR A 150 20.15 -4.68 -1.30
N PRO A 151 20.00 -4.96 -2.61
CA PRO A 151 21.16 -5.16 -3.49
C PRO A 151 21.99 -3.87 -3.68
N ALA A 152 21.34 -2.70 -3.63
CA ALA A 152 22.00 -1.39 -3.66
C ALA A 152 22.79 -1.03 -2.38
N GLY A 153 22.69 -1.86 -1.32
CA GLY A 153 23.33 -1.62 -0.02
C GLY A 153 22.67 -0.49 0.77
N VAL A 154 21.38 -0.21 0.53
CA VAL A 154 20.61 0.81 1.24
C VAL A 154 19.79 0.13 2.34
N PRO A 155 19.94 0.52 3.62
CA PRO A 155 19.09 0.02 4.69
C PRO A 155 17.60 0.24 4.39
N LEU A 156 16.76 -0.75 4.66
CA LEU A 156 15.32 -0.68 4.37
C LEU A 156 14.65 0.46 5.15
N GLU A 157 15.15 0.79 6.34
CA GLU A 157 14.69 1.92 7.14
C GLU A 157 14.89 3.24 6.41
N ARG A 158 16.07 3.41 5.77
CA ARG A 158 16.36 4.60 4.96
C ARG A 158 15.51 4.65 3.70
N ALA A 159 15.33 3.52 3.02
CA ALA A 159 14.52 3.46 1.81
C ALA A 159 13.04 3.79 2.08
N ASN A 160 12.47 3.22 3.14
CA ASN A 160 11.11 3.52 3.57
C ASN A 160 10.97 4.95 4.08
N ALA A 161 11.97 5.48 4.80
CA ALA A 161 11.97 6.87 5.23
C ALA A 161 11.94 7.83 4.04
N THR A 162 12.78 7.60 3.02
CA THR A 162 12.78 8.42 1.80
C THR A 162 11.43 8.39 1.09
N LEU A 163 10.83 7.20 0.93
CA LEU A 163 9.51 7.10 0.31
C LEU A 163 8.45 7.88 1.11
N ARG A 164 8.42 7.72 2.43
CA ARG A 164 7.49 8.48 3.28
C ARG A 164 7.69 9.99 3.18
N THR A 165 8.94 10.46 3.16
CA THR A 165 9.24 11.88 2.99
C THR A 165 8.71 12.40 1.66
N VAL A 166 8.92 11.67 0.56
CA VAL A 166 8.40 12.02 -0.76
C VAL A 166 6.87 12.12 -0.76
N THR A 167 6.18 11.11 -0.22
CA THR A 167 4.71 11.14 -0.18
C THR A 167 4.20 12.28 0.70
N ALA A 168 4.80 12.50 1.87
CA ALA A 168 4.41 13.58 2.78
C ALA A 168 4.65 14.96 2.16
N SER A 169 5.81 15.19 1.53
CA SER A 169 6.10 16.45 0.84
C SER A 169 5.18 16.66 -0.35
N SER A 170 4.83 15.60 -1.08
CA SER A 170 3.89 15.67 -2.20
C SER A 170 2.49 16.05 -1.72
N ASN A 171 2.00 15.47 -0.62
CA ASN A 171 0.72 15.83 -0.02
C ASN A 171 0.67 17.27 0.51
N LEU A 172 1.82 17.86 0.86
CA LEU A 172 1.90 19.25 1.27
C LEU A 172 1.95 20.21 0.07
N VAL A 173 2.83 19.94 -0.89
CA VAL A 173 3.14 20.85 -2.01
C VAL A 173 2.20 20.66 -3.19
N GLY A 174 1.66 19.46 -3.38
CA GLY A 174 0.80 19.11 -4.50
C GLY A 174 -0.50 19.92 -4.53
N PRO A 175 -1.29 19.98 -3.45
CA PRO A 175 -2.52 20.79 -3.42
C PRO A 175 -2.24 22.30 -3.53
N LEU A 176 -1.13 22.80 -2.97
CA LEU A 176 -0.65 24.17 -3.18
C LEU A 176 -0.44 24.46 -4.66
N ALA A 177 0.34 23.60 -5.32
CA ALA A 177 0.62 23.72 -6.74
C ALA A 177 -0.65 23.59 -7.57
N ALA A 178 -1.55 22.67 -7.22
CA ALA A 178 -2.81 22.48 -7.92
C ALA A 178 -3.71 23.73 -7.85
N GLY A 179 -3.93 24.29 -6.65
CA GLY A 179 -4.72 25.51 -6.50
C GLY A 179 -4.06 26.71 -7.18
N GLY A 180 -2.75 26.87 -7.04
CA GLY A 180 -2.01 27.97 -7.67
C GLY A 180 -2.07 27.89 -9.20
N ILE A 181 -1.80 26.72 -9.79
CA ILE A 181 -1.87 26.54 -11.25
C ILE A 181 -3.31 26.72 -11.73
N ALA A 182 -4.30 26.19 -11.01
CA ALA A 182 -5.70 26.41 -11.34
C ALA A 182 -6.08 27.89 -11.32
N ALA A 183 -5.58 28.67 -10.35
CA ALA A 183 -5.83 30.10 -10.25
C ALA A 183 -5.25 30.91 -11.42
N PHE A 184 -4.00 30.62 -11.83
CA PHE A 184 -3.29 31.43 -12.81
C PHE A 184 -3.47 30.95 -14.25
N ALA A 185 -3.55 29.64 -14.46
CA ALA A 185 -3.60 29.02 -15.79
C ALA A 185 -4.93 28.31 -16.05
N GLY A 186 -5.69 27.95 -15.02
CA GLY A 186 -6.91 27.15 -15.12
C GLY A 186 -6.70 25.69 -14.74
N SER A 187 -7.76 25.03 -14.28
CA SER A 187 -7.72 23.64 -13.82
C SER A 187 -7.27 22.65 -14.90
N ALA A 188 -7.55 22.91 -16.18
CA ALA A 188 -7.12 22.10 -17.31
C ALA A 188 -5.59 21.94 -17.41
N TRP A 189 -4.83 23.01 -17.15
CA TRP A 189 -3.36 22.98 -17.15
C TRP A 189 -2.80 22.16 -15.99
N THR A 190 -3.53 22.12 -14.88
CA THR A 190 -3.18 21.30 -13.73
C THR A 190 -3.32 19.81 -14.05
N ILE A 191 -4.37 19.44 -14.80
CA ILE A 191 -4.55 18.08 -15.32
C ILE A 191 -3.47 17.72 -16.36
N LEU A 192 -3.11 18.66 -17.24
CA LEU A 192 -1.99 18.46 -18.18
C LEU A 192 -0.68 18.21 -17.43
N LEU A 193 -0.39 19.00 -16.40
CA LEU A 193 0.82 18.81 -15.59
C LEU A 193 0.87 17.41 -15.00
N ASN A 194 -0.25 16.95 -14.42
CA ASN A 194 -0.40 15.59 -13.91
C ASN A 194 -0.13 14.53 -15.01
N ALA A 195 -0.70 14.71 -16.21
CA ALA A 195 -0.45 13.84 -17.36
C ALA A 195 1.04 13.78 -17.74
N VAL A 196 1.69 14.95 -17.84
CA VAL A 196 3.12 15.07 -18.19
C VAL A 196 3.98 14.41 -17.12
N THR A 197 3.73 14.67 -15.84
CA THR A 197 4.46 14.01 -14.74
C THR A 197 4.23 12.51 -14.73
N GLY A 198 3.01 12.03 -15.01
CA GLY A 198 2.72 10.61 -15.11
C GLY A 198 3.50 9.92 -16.24
N VAL A 199 3.59 10.55 -17.41
CA VAL A 199 4.41 10.06 -18.53
C VAL A 199 5.89 10.07 -18.18
N LEU A 200 6.41 11.19 -17.68
CA LEU A 200 7.83 11.33 -17.31
C LEU A 200 8.21 10.32 -16.22
N GLY A 201 7.40 10.19 -15.17
CA GLY A 201 7.59 9.21 -14.11
C GLY A 201 7.60 7.78 -14.65
N THR A 202 6.64 7.44 -15.51
CA THR A 202 6.57 6.13 -16.17
C THR A 202 7.80 5.84 -17.04
N VAL A 203 8.27 6.82 -17.82
CA VAL A 203 9.48 6.69 -18.65
C VAL A 203 10.73 6.47 -17.77
N VAL A 204 10.88 7.25 -16.69
CA VAL A 204 11.97 7.08 -15.74
C VAL A 204 11.93 5.70 -15.09
N LEU A 205 10.75 5.24 -14.65
CA LEU A 205 10.56 3.89 -14.11
C LEU A 205 10.93 2.82 -15.14
N LEU A 206 10.49 2.98 -16.38
CA LEU A 206 10.76 2.04 -17.46
C LEU A 206 12.27 1.94 -17.77
N VAL A 207 12.97 3.06 -17.84
CA VAL A 207 14.44 3.08 -18.03
C VAL A 207 15.16 2.47 -16.83
N ALA A 208 14.76 2.83 -15.61
CA ALA A 208 15.38 2.35 -14.38
C ALA A 208 15.22 0.84 -14.18
N LEU A 209 14.02 0.32 -14.47
CA LEU A 209 13.68 -1.09 -14.27
C LEU A 209 14.13 -1.97 -15.43
N ARG A 210 14.32 -1.42 -16.65
CA ARG A 210 14.95 -2.16 -17.77
C ARG A 210 16.35 -2.66 -17.45
N ALA A 211 17.14 -1.87 -16.72
CA ALA A 211 18.49 -2.22 -16.32
C ALA A 211 18.55 -3.18 -15.11
N SER A 212 17.41 -3.42 -14.44
CA SER A 212 17.34 -4.27 -13.27
C SER A 212 17.02 -5.71 -13.64
N LYS A 213 17.78 -6.66 -13.09
CA LYS A 213 17.44 -8.10 -13.10
C LYS A 213 16.46 -8.49 -11.97
N ALA A 214 15.86 -7.50 -11.29
CA ALA A 214 14.87 -7.71 -10.25
C ALA A 214 13.52 -8.12 -10.88
N ASP A 215 13.49 -9.33 -11.43
CA ASP A 215 12.26 -10.06 -11.72
C ASP A 215 12.28 -11.30 -10.82
N VAL A 216 12.13 -11.08 -9.51
CA VAL A 216 11.67 -12.16 -8.63
C VAL A 216 10.15 -12.07 -8.64
N PRO A 217 9.42 -13.11 -9.06
CA PRO A 217 7.98 -13.18 -8.92
C PRO A 217 7.58 -12.83 -7.47
N ALA A 218 6.39 -12.26 -7.25
CA ALA A 218 5.86 -12.03 -5.90
C ALA A 218 5.76 -13.31 -5.02
N THR A 219 6.08 -14.47 -5.61
CA THR A 219 5.98 -15.84 -5.09
C THR A 219 7.23 -16.36 -4.36
N GLU A 220 8.27 -15.58 -4.08
CA GLU A 220 9.21 -15.98 -3.00
C GLU A 220 8.53 -15.78 -1.63
N ARG A 221 7.57 -16.67 -1.35
CA ARG A 221 6.93 -16.80 -0.04
C ARG A 221 7.81 -17.66 0.87
N ASP A 222 7.73 -17.34 2.16
CA ASP A 222 8.23 -18.19 3.24
C ASP A 222 7.70 -19.64 3.02
N PRO A 223 8.56 -20.68 2.98
CA PRO A 223 8.16 -22.07 2.73
C PRO A 223 7.06 -22.59 3.67
N ALA A 224 6.85 -21.93 4.81
CA ALA A 224 5.77 -22.22 5.75
C ALA A 224 4.37 -21.75 5.30
N ASP A 225 4.27 -20.95 4.23
CA ASP A 225 3.07 -20.18 3.86
C ASP A 225 2.37 -20.68 2.57
N ASP A 226 2.74 -21.86 2.05
CA ASP A 226 2.41 -22.30 0.67
C ASP A 226 1.01 -22.94 0.45
N GLY A 227 0.17 -23.07 1.48
CA GLY A 227 -1.13 -23.77 1.36
C GLY A 227 -2.40 -22.93 1.55
N LEU A 228 -2.29 -21.68 2.00
CA LEU A 228 -3.46 -20.89 2.41
C LEU A 228 -3.95 -19.94 1.30
N SER A 229 -5.17 -20.18 0.82
CA SER A 229 -5.90 -19.27 -0.09
C SER A 229 -5.95 -17.84 0.46
N TYR A 230 -5.81 -16.83 -0.42
CA TYR A 230 -5.87 -15.40 -0.11
C TYR A 230 -7.05 -15.06 0.83
N TYR A 231 -8.22 -15.62 0.53
CA TYR A 231 -9.45 -15.44 1.32
C TYR A 231 -9.34 -15.96 2.75
N ARG A 232 -8.62 -17.07 2.98
CA ARG A 232 -8.41 -17.62 4.32
C ARG A 232 -7.50 -16.71 5.15
N ARG A 233 -6.51 -16.07 4.51
CA ARG A 233 -5.63 -15.08 5.15
C ARG A 233 -6.37 -13.79 5.49
N PHE A 234 -7.20 -13.30 4.56
CA PHE A 234 -8.09 -12.15 4.79
C PHE A 234 -9.01 -12.40 6.00
N ARG A 235 -9.63 -13.58 6.07
CA ARG A 235 -10.52 -13.96 7.18
C ARG A 235 -9.81 -14.00 8.53
N ILE A 236 -8.54 -14.41 8.59
CA ILE A 236 -7.75 -14.43 9.84
C ILE A 236 -7.52 -13.01 10.34
N GLY A 237 -7.08 -12.09 9.46
CA GLY A 237 -6.85 -10.70 9.84
C GLY A 237 -8.15 -9.98 10.25
N LEU A 238 -9.25 -10.24 9.53
CA LEU A 238 -10.57 -9.73 9.88
C LEU A 238 -11.01 -10.23 11.25
N ARG A 239 -10.93 -11.54 11.51
CA ARG A 239 -11.31 -12.10 12.82
C ARG A 239 -10.45 -11.52 13.95
N TYR A 240 -9.15 -11.33 13.74
CA TYR A 240 -8.27 -10.71 14.73
C TYR A 240 -8.72 -9.29 15.10
N LEU A 241 -9.02 -8.48 14.07
CA LEU A 241 -9.43 -7.09 14.24
C LEU A 241 -10.76 -6.96 15.01
N PHE A 242 -11.73 -7.82 14.69
CA PHE A 242 -13.05 -7.80 15.34
C PHE A 242 -13.07 -8.48 16.71
N HIS A 243 -12.03 -9.24 17.07
CA HIS A 243 -11.91 -9.91 18.37
C HIS A 243 -11.39 -8.96 19.47
N ASP A 244 -10.39 -8.11 19.18
CA ASP A 244 -9.95 -7.10 20.14
C ASP A 244 -10.93 -5.91 20.16
N LYS A 245 -11.67 -5.79 21.26
CA LYS A 245 -12.69 -4.75 21.45
C LYS A 245 -12.13 -3.33 21.30
N LEU A 246 -10.86 -3.08 21.66
CA LEU A 246 -10.26 -1.75 21.47
C LEU A 246 -9.95 -1.50 19.99
N LEU A 247 -9.32 -2.45 19.31
CA LEU A 247 -9.00 -2.31 17.87
C LEU A 247 -10.27 -2.16 17.04
N ARG A 248 -11.31 -2.93 17.34
CA ARG A 248 -12.62 -2.79 16.70
C ARG A 248 -13.21 -1.39 16.91
N THR A 249 -13.17 -0.88 18.15
CA THR A 249 -13.68 0.48 18.44
C THR A 249 -12.91 1.53 17.67
N LEU A 250 -11.58 1.43 17.66
CA LEU A 250 -10.70 2.35 16.92
C LEU A 250 -11.00 2.31 15.42
N VAL A 251 -11.05 1.13 14.82
CA VAL A 251 -11.33 1.01 13.38
C VAL A 251 -12.71 1.53 13.03
N VAL A 252 -13.74 1.24 13.82
CA VAL A 252 -15.10 1.77 13.55
C VAL A 252 -15.14 3.29 13.72
N ALA A 253 -14.50 3.83 14.76
CA ALA A 253 -14.43 5.27 14.98
C ALA A 253 -13.70 5.99 13.84
N THR A 254 -12.53 5.48 13.44
CA THR A 254 -11.76 6.04 12.33
C THR A 254 -12.43 5.80 10.99
N MET A 255 -13.18 4.70 10.81
CA MET A 255 -13.98 4.45 9.60
C MET A 255 -15.05 5.53 9.43
N VAL A 256 -15.79 5.86 10.48
CA VAL A 256 -16.80 6.94 10.42
C VAL A 256 -16.12 8.30 10.19
N PHE A 257 -14.98 8.54 10.86
CA PHE A 257 -14.20 9.76 10.67
C PHE A 257 -13.74 9.94 9.22
N VAL A 258 -13.08 8.92 8.65
CA VAL A 258 -12.55 8.92 7.28
C VAL A 258 -13.67 9.08 6.27
N ALA A 259 -14.84 8.49 6.51
CA ALA A 259 -15.99 8.64 5.63
C ALA A 259 -16.40 10.12 5.50
N PHE A 260 -16.61 10.80 6.63
CA PHE A 260 -16.96 12.22 6.64
C PHE A 260 -15.81 13.12 6.20
N ASP A 261 -14.56 12.77 6.56
CA ASP A 261 -13.37 13.56 6.26
C ASP A 261 -13.08 13.56 4.77
N THR A 262 -13.24 12.40 4.12
CA THR A 262 -13.15 12.30 2.65
C THR A 262 -14.21 13.18 1.99
N SER A 263 -15.46 13.18 2.49
CA SER A 263 -16.52 14.02 1.93
C SER A 263 -16.28 15.52 2.14
N PHE A 264 -15.83 15.89 3.34
CA PHE A 264 -15.48 17.26 3.69
C PHE A 264 -14.33 17.76 2.82
N ALA A 265 -13.24 17.00 2.72
CA ALA A 265 -12.05 17.39 1.98
C ALA A 265 -12.26 17.45 0.46
N SER A 266 -13.03 16.51 -0.11
CA SER A 266 -13.18 16.39 -1.57
C SER A 266 -14.23 17.34 -2.16
N ILE A 267 -15.41 17.45 -1.56
CA ILE A 267 -16.52 18.23 -2.12
C ILE A 267 -16.91 19.37 -1.19
N GLY A 268 -16.93 19.13 0.13
CA GLY A 268 -17.27 20.17 1.10
C GLY A 268 -16.39 21.41 0.96
N LEU A 269 -15.06 21.22 0.89
CA LEU A 269 -14.09 22.30 0.72
C LEU A 269 -14.14 22.93 -0.68
N THR A 270 -14.34 22.14 -1.74
CA THR A 270 -14.46 22.67 -3.11
C THR A 270 -15.72 23.53 -3.23
N ALA A 271 -16.87 23.05 -2.78
CA ALA A 271 -18.11 23.79 -2.77
C ALA A 271 -18.01 25.03 -1.87
N TYR A 272 -17.34 24.95 -0.72
CA TYR A 272 -17.10 26.11 0.14
C TYR A 272 -16.24 27.18 -0.53
N ALA A 273 -15.16 26.79 -1.21
CA ALA A 273 -14.32 27.72 -1.96
C ALA A 273 -15.10 28.42 -3.08
N THR A 274 -15.97 27.69 -3.79
CA THR A 274 -16.74 28.22 -4.91
C THR A 274 -17.97 29.03 -4.48
N GLU A 275 -18.79 28.54 -3.57
CA GLU A 275 -20.08 29.16 -3.21
C GLU A 275 -19.96 30.19 -2.08
N VAL A 276 -19.05 29.98 -1.12
CA VAL A 276 -18.93 30.87 0.06
C VAL A 276 -17.81 31.88 -0.13
N LEU A 277 -16.63 31.44 -0.58
CA LEU A 277 -15.49 32.32 -0.83
C LEU A 277 -15.51 32.96 -2.22
N HIS A 278 -16.38 32.50 -3.12
CA HIS A 278 -16.51 32.99 -4.51
C HIS A 278 -15.23 32.86 -5.33
N GLU A 279 -14.27 32.04 -4.89
CA GLU A 279 -12.94 31.92 -5.45
C GLU A 279 -12.49 30.44 -5.42
N PRO A 280 -12.82 29.65 -6.46
CA PRO A 280 -12.53 28.22 -6.53
C PRO A 280 -11.03 27.89 -6.37
N ALA A 281 -10.17 28.79 -6.82
CA ALA A 281 -8.72 28.75 -6.66
C ALA A 281 -8.25 28.59 -5.20
N LEU A 282 -9.02 29.11 -4.23
CA LEU A 282 -8.66 29.06 -2.81
C LEU A 282 -8.71 27.64 -2.24
N TYR A 283 -9.39 26.69 -2.88
CA TYR A 283 -9.44 25.29 -2.45
C TYR A 283 -8.04 24.69 -2.20
N GLY A 284 -7.11 24.87 -3.15
CA GLY A 284 -5.74 24.37 -2.98
C GLY A 284 -5.02 25.06 -1.82
N GLY A 285 -5.27 26.36 -1.61
CA GLY A 285 -4.76 27.10 -0.45
C GLY A 285 -5.30 26.57 0.89
N LEU A 286 -6.58 26.21 0.96
CA LEU A 286 -7.20 25.64 2.16
C LEU A 286 -6.61 24.27 2.53
N ILE A 287 -6.45 23.36 1.57
CA ILE A 287 -5.80 22.07 1.80
C ILE A 287 -4.36 22.26 2.29
N SER A 288 -3.70 23.28 1.76
CA SER A 288 -2.32 23.55 2.09
C SER A 288 -2.14 24.16 3.47
N ALA A 289 -3.05 25.06 3.87
CA ALA A 289 -3.13 25.54 5.23
C ALA A 289 -3.32 24.38 6.22
N PHE A 290 -4.23 23.45 5.89
CA PHE A 290 -4.42 22.21 6.65
C PHE A 290 -3.13 21.36 6.70
N GLY A 291 -2.44 21.18 5.57
CA GLY A 291 -1.17 20.45 5.49
C GLY A 291 -0.06 21.07 6.34
N ILE A 292 0.12 22.39 6.30
CA ILE A 292 1.08 23.13 7.13
C ILE A 292 0.74 22.94 8.61
N GLY A 293 -0.54 23.11 8.97
CA GLY A 293 -1.03 22.85 10.31
C GLY A 293 -0.72 21.42 10.77
N SER A 294 -0.97 20.43 9.92
CA SER A 294 -0.70 19.02 10.20
C SER A 294 0.79 18.71 10.42
N LEU A 295 1.69 19.38 9.70
CA LEU A 295 3.12 19.28 9.96
C LEU A 295 3.50 19.84 11.33
N ILE A 296 2.98 21.03 11.67
CA ILE A 296 3.21 21.66 12.97
C ILE A 296 2.67 20.76 14.09
N GLY A 297 1.45 20.24 13.95
CA GLY A 297 0.83 19.34 14.90
C GLY A 297 1.59 18.03 15.06
N THR A 298 2.08 17.45 13.97
CA THR A 298 2.90 16.22 13.98
C THR A 298 4.22 16.44 14.72
N ILE A 299 4.93 17.53 14.45
CA ILE A 299 6.18 17.88 15.13
C ILE A 299 5.92 18.16 16.62
N GLY A 300 4.88 18.95 16.92
CA GLY A 300 4.50 19.28 18.30
C GLY A 300 4.10 18.04 19.11
N PHE A 301 3.29 17.16 18.53
CA PHE A 301 2.91 15.90 19.17
C PHE A 301 4.08 14.93 19.29
N GLY A 302 5.01 14.91 18.32
CA GLY A 302 6.26 14.16 18.45
C GLY A 302 7.10 14.59 19.66
N ALA A 303 7.15 15.90 19.93
CA ALA A 303 7.91 16.45 21.06
C ALA A 303 7.22 16.22 22.42
N VAL A 304 5.92 16.47 22.53
CA VAL A 304 5.20 16.52 23.82
C VAL A 304 4.25 15.34 24.04
N GLY A 305 3.89 14.59 22.99
CA GLY A 305 2.87 13.55 23.02
C GLY A 305 3.15 12.39 23.95
N HIS A 306 4.42 12.11 24.28
CA HIS A 306 4.79 11.11 25.29
C HIS A 306 4.29 11.44 26.70
N ARG A 307 3.99 12.72 26.99
CA ARG A 307 3.45 13.20 28.28
C ARG A 307 1.92 13.28 28.28
N MET A 308 1.29 13.16 27.10
CA MET A 308 -0.14 13.33 26.96
C MET A 308 -0.86 11.99 27.13
N PRO A 309 -1.91 11.91 27.96
CA PRO A 309 -2.73 10.70 28.05
C PRO A 309 -3.46 10.45 26.72
N ARG A 310 -3.40 9.22 26.19
CA ARG A 310 -3.83 8.93 24.82
C ARG A 310 -5.33 9.08 24.62
N ARG A 311 -6.13 8.59 25.59
CA ARG A 311 -7.60 8.65 25.51
C ARG A 311 -8.15 10.09 25.46
N PRO A 312 -7.84 11.00 26.40
CA PRO A 312 -8.38 12.35 26.37
C PRO A 312 -7.83 13.15 25.18
N THR A 313 -6.60 12.92 24.74
CA THR A 313 -6.11 13.50 23.48
C THR A 313 -6.96 13.01 22.31
N TYR A 314 -7.15 11.71 22.16
CA TYR A 314 -7.94 11.13 21.07
C TYR A 314 -9.36 11.71 21.05
N LEU A 315 -10.07 11.74 22.18
CA LEU A 315 -11.41 12.33 22.29
C LEU A 315 -11.42 13.86 22.04
N GLY A 316 -10.40 14.56 22.56
CA GLY A 316 -10.24 15.99 22.38
C GLY A 316 -10.05 16.38 20.92
N VAL A 317 -9.34 15.55 20.14
CA VAL A 317 -9.20 15.78 18.70
C VAL A 317 -10.54 15.68 17.98
N TYR A 318 -11.33 14.61 18.22
CA TYR A 318 -12.66 14.48 17.60
C TYR A 318 -13.56 15.66 17.93
N LEU A 319 -13.57 16.08 19.19
CA LEU A 319 -14.38 17.22 19.64
C LEU A 319 -13.90 18.53 19.00
N ALA A 320 -12.60 18.81 19.03
CA ALA A 320 -12.05 20.03 18.47
C ALA A 320 -12.25 20.10 16.96
N PHE A 321 -12.06 18.99 16.23
CA PHE A 321 -12.32 18.95 14.80
C PHE A 321 -13.80 19.15 14.47
N ALA A 322 -14.72 18.56 15.25
CA ALA A 322 -16.15 18.80 15.11
C ALA A 322 -16.49 20.30 15.22
N LEU A 323 -15.95 20.98 16.25
CA LEU A 323 -16.17 22.42 16.47
C LEU A 323 -15.56 23.28 15.35
N LEU A 324 -14.40 22.91 14.82
CA LEU A 324 -13.77 23.64 13.71
C LEU A 324 -14.57 23.51 12.42
N VAL A 325 -15.10 22.31 12.12
CA VAL A 325 -15.98 22.09 10.96
C VAL A 325 -17.31 22.84 11.14
N MET A 326 -17.88 22.87 12.35
CA MET A 326 -19.05 23.72 12.64
C MET A 326 -18.73 25.21 12.47
N LEU A 327 -17.56 25.66 12.90
CA LEU A 327 -17.14 27.05 12.77
C LEU A 327 -17.05 27.49 11.29
N MET A 328 -16.68 26.57 10.39
CA MET A 328 -16.71 26.80 8.94
C MET A 328 -18.12 26.96 8.36
N SER A 329 -19.18 26.60 9.08
CA SER A 329 -20.55 26.93 8.65
C SER A 329 -20.87 28.42 8.76
N VAL A 330 -20.10 29.16 9.56
CA VAL A 330 -20.20 30.60 9.73
C VAL A 330 -19.28 31.31 8.72
N GLN A 331 -19.67 32.50 8.26
CA GLN A 331 -18.92 33.26 7.28
C GLN A 331 -17.71 33.96 7.93
N LEU A 332 -16.55 33.30 7.93
CA LEU A 332 -15.31 33.76 8.59
C LEU A 332 -14.42 34.66 7.72
N GLY A 333 -14.82 34.88 6.46
CA GLY A 333 -13.95 35.46 5.43
C GLY A 333 -12.76 34.55 5.07
N VAL A 334 -11.93 35.00 4.13
CA VAL A 334 -10.80 34.21 3.61
C VAL A 334 -9.78 33.93 4.72
N VAL A 335 -9.29 34.97 5.41
CA VAL A 335 -8.26 34.83 6.45
C VAL A 335 -8.72 33.93 7.60
N GLY A 336 -9.97 34.09 8.06
CA GLY A 336 -10.53 33.26 9.12
C GLY A 336 -10.65 31.78 8.71
N THR A 337 -11.07 31.51 7.47
CA THR A 337 -11.17 30.15 6.93
C THR A 337 -9.78 29.47 6.87
N PHE A 338 -8.76 30.19 6.39
CA PHE A 338 -7.38 29.68 6.35
C PHE A 338 -6.84 29.38 7.75
N ALA A 339 -7.13 30.25 8.72
CA ALA A 339 -6.75 30.03 10.11
C ALA A 339 -7.43 28.79 10.70
N VAL A 340 -8.73 28.59 10.45
CA VAL A 340 -9.46 27.40 10.91
C VAL A 340 -8.90 26.13 10.28
N MET A 341 -8.57 26.14 8.98
CA MET A 341 -7.93 24.99 8.31
C MET A 341 -6.55 24.68 8.85
N ALA A 342 -5.72 25.69 9.12
CA ALA A 342 -4.44 25.48 9.77
C ALA A 342 -4.59 24.87 11.17
N VAL A 343 -5.53 25.38 11.99
CA VAL A 343 -5.81 24.82 13.32
C VAL A 343 -6.36 23.40 13.22
N ALA A 344 -7.23 23.11 12.25
CA ALA A 344 -7.76 21.77 12.01
C ALA A 344 -6.65 20.77 11.66
N GLY A 345 -5.66 21.17 10.88
CA GLY A 345 -4.47 20.37 10.62
C GLY A 345 -3.68 20.04 11.90
N VAL A 346 -3.41 21.06 12.73
CA VAL A 346 -2.68 20.89 14.00
C VAL A 346 -3.41 19.92 14.93
N VAL A 347 -4.73 20.09 15.03
CA VAL A 347 -5.60 19.32 15.92
C VAL A 347 -5.72 17.87 15.47
N THR A 348 -5.79 17.59 14.16
CA THR A 348 -6.01 16.23 13.65
C THR A 348 -4.76 15.34 13.68
N SER A 349 -3.55 15.91 13.68
CA SER A 349 -2.29 15.15 13.57
C SER A 349 -2.12 14.02 14.60
N PRO A 350 -2.50 14.17 15.89
CA PRO A 350 -2.36 13.12 16.88
C PRO A 350 -3.20 11.87 16.61
N LEU A 351 -4.30 11.95 15.84
CA LEU A 351 -5.18 10.80 15.59
C LEU A 351 -4.43 9.63 14.95
N ASP A 352 -3.74 9.90 13.85
CA ASP A 352 -2.99 8.88 13.11
C ASP A 352 -1.80 8.34 13.91
N LEU A 353 -1.13 9.21 14.67
CA LEU A 353 0.01 8.83 15.51
C LEU A 353 -0.42 7.90 16.65
N ILE A 354 -1.52 8.22 17.34
CA ILE A 354 -2.09 7.38 18.40
C ILE A 354 -2.62 6.07 17.81
N TYR A 355 -3.34 6.13 16.70
CA TYR A 355 -3.88 4.94 16.03
C TYR A 355 -2.76 3.96 15.64
N MET A 356 -1.72 4.45 14.97
CA MET A 356 -0.59 3.61 14.56
C MET A 356 0.20 3.07 15.76
N ALA A 357 0.41 3.86 16.82
CA ALA A 357 1.07 3.40 18.04
C ALA A 357 0.29 2.26 18.72
N VAL A 358 -1.03 2.43 18.89
CA VAL A 358 -1.89 1.40 19.49
C VAL A 358 -1.91 0.13 18.62
N LEU A 359 -1.94 0.27 17.30
CA LEU A 359 -1.90 -0.87 16.38
C LEU A 359 -0.56 -1.63 16.49
N GLN A 360 0.57 -0.90 16.55
CA GLN A 360 1.90 -1.48 16.70
C GLN A 360 2.10 -2.18 18.04
N GLU A 361 1.52 -1.66 19.12
CA GLU A 361 1.59 -2.27 20.45
C GLU A 361 0.72 -3.54 20.59
N ARG A 362 -0.40 -3.60 19.86
CA ARG A 362 -1.38 -4.69 20.02
C ARG A 362 -1.20 -5.82 19.03
N VAL A 363 -0.75 -5.51 17.81
CA VAL A 363 -0.70 -6.48 16.72
C VAL A 363 0.71 -7.09 16.61
N PRO A 364 0.85 -8.43 16.66
CA PRO A 364 2.15 -9.09 16.49
C PRO A 364 2.80 -8.74 15.16
N LYS A 365 4.14 -8.54 15.16
CA LYS A 365 4.92 -8.17 13.96
C LYS A 365 4.65 -9.06 12.74
N LYS A 366 4.44 -10.37 12.96
CA LYS A 366 4.18 -11.36 11.90
C LYS A 366 2.87 -11.14 11.14
N VAL A 367 1.86 -10.50 11.76
CA VAL A 367 0.54 -10.26 11.15
C VAL A 367 0.22 -8.77 10.99
N PHE A 368 1.11 -7.87 11.44
CA PHE A 368 0.93 -6.42 11.42
C PHE A 368 0.51 -5.89 10.04
N GLY A 369 1.29 -6.21 8.99
CA GLY A 369 1.02 -5.77 7.62
C GLY A 369 -0.34 -6.23 7.07
N ARG A 370 -0.85 -7.37 7.55
CA ARG A 370 -2.16 -7.91 7.13
C ARG A 370 -3.29 -7.19 7.86
N VAL A 371 -3.16 -6.98 9.16
CA VAL A 371 -4.17 -6.29 9.97
C VAL A 371 -4.30 -4.82 9.55
N ILE A 372 -3.19 -4.12 9.31
CA ILE A 372 -3.21 -2.72 8.88
C ILE A 372 -3.86 -2.55 7.49
N SER A 373 -3.57 -3.46 6.54
CA SER A 373 -4.20 -3.43 5.21
C SER A 373 -5.71 -3.62 5.31
N ILE A 374 -6.18 -4.62 6.07
CA ILE A 374 -7.61 -4.86 6.28
C ILE A 374 -8.28 -3.69 7.01
N ALA A 375 -7.63 -3.14 8.04
CA ALA A 375 -8.15 -2.01 8.78
C ALA A 375 -8.32 -0.78 7.86
N ASN A 376 -7.30 -0.47 7.05
CA ASN A 376 -7.37 0.64 6.09
C ASN A 376 -8.48 0.44 5.06
N THR A 377 -8.66 -0.78 4.52
CA THR A 377 -9.76 -1.08 3.59
C THR A 377 -11.12 -0.88 4.24
N ILE A 378 -11.31 -1.38 5.47
CA ILE A 378 -12.56 -1.18 6.21
C ILE A 378 -12.82 0.30 6.44
N MET A 379 -11.79 1.06 6.80
CA MET A 379 -11.91 2.50 7.09
C MET A 379 -12.31 3.32 5.86
N SER A 380 -11.82 2.97 4.67
CA SER A 380 -12.15 3.70 3.43
C SER A 380 -13.44 3.24 2.77
N THR A 381 -13.97 2.06 3.12
CA THR A 381 -15.15 1.47 2.46
C THR A 381 -16.39 2.37 2.47
N PRO A 382 -16.73 3.11 3.54
CA PRO A 382 -17.94 3.95 3.54
C PRO A 382 -17.76 5.30 2.86
N ALA A 383 -16.52 5.71 2.53
CA ALA A 383 -16.24 7.02 1.96
C ALA A 383 -17.03 7.32 0.66
N PRO A 384 -17.17 6.40 -0.31
CA PRO A 384 -17.98 6.65 -1.52
C PRO A 384 -19.43 7.01 -1.21
N LEU A 385 -20.05 6.29 -0.27
CA LEU A 385 -21.44 6.53 0.14
C LEU A 385 -21.58 7.86 0.87
N ALA A 386 -20.63 8.18 1.75
CA ALA A 386 -20.62 9.45 2.45
C ALA A 386 -20.44 10.63 1.49
N VAL A 387 -19.53 10.51 0.53
CA VAL A 387 -19.28 11.50 -0.53
C VAL A 387 -20.55 11.74 -1.34
N SER A 388 -21.24 10.70 -1.82
CA SER A 388 -22.53 10.84 -2.50
C SER A 388 -23.61 11.50 -1.64
N ALA A 389 -23.74 11.08 -0.37
CA ALA A 389 -24.75 11.62 0.54
C ALA A 389 -24.53 13.12 0.85
N VAL A 390 -23.28 13.51 1.10
CA VAL A 390 -22.89 14.90 1.33
C VAL A 390 -23.08 15.73 0.07
N THR A 391 -22.78 15.19 -1.11
CA THR A 391 -23.06 15.86 -2.38
C THR A 391 -24.53 16.23 -2.50
N GLY A 392 -25.43 15.25 -2.32
CA GLY A 392 -26.87 15.48 -2.39
C GLY A 392 -27.35 16.50 -1.35
N LEU A 393 -26.81 16.42 -0.14
CA LEU A 393 -27.13 17.37 0.92
C LEU A 393 -26.72 18.81 0.55
N ILE A 394 -25.53 19.01 -0.03
CA ILE A 394 -25.11 20.34 -0.48
C ILE A 394 -26.05 20.85 -1.58
N SER A 395 -26.44 20.01 -2.53
CA SER A 395 -27.36 20.39 -3.61
C SER A 395 -28.76 20.77 -3.12
N GLU A 396 -29.24 20.19 -2.01
CA GLU A 396 -30.59 20.44 -1.48
C GLU A 396 -30.64 21.62 -0.49
N VAL A 397 -29.68 21.70 0.44
CA VAL A 397 -29.73 22.66 1.56
C VAL A 397 -28.55 23.64 1.60
N GLY A 398 -27.61 23.52 0.66
CA GLY A 398 -26.44 24.39 0.54
C GLY A 398 -25.25 23.98 1.40
N VAL A 399 -24.10 24.60 1.12
CA VAL A 399 -22.81 24.25 1.75
C VAL A 399 -22.80 24.52 3.25
N GLN A 400 -23.29 25.68 3.70
CA GLN A 400 -23.21 26.06 5.11
C GLN A 400 -23.97 25.10 6.03
N VAL A 401 -25.21 24.74 5.66
CA VAL A 401 -26.04 23.78 6.40
C VAL A 401 -25.39 22.39 6.38
N THR A 402 -24.81 22.00 5.24
CA THR A 402 -24.10 20.72 5.13
C THR A 402 -22.84 20.67 6.01
N LEU A 403 -22.06 21.75 6.08
CA LEU A 403 -20.91 21.84 6.98
C LEU A 403 -21.33 21.77 8.46
N LEU A 404 -22.43 22.44 8.81
CA LEU A 404 -23.01 22.32 10.16
C LEU A 404 -23.44 20.88 10.46
N ALA A 405 -24.11 20.21 9.52
CA ALA A 405 -24.54 18.82 9.65
C ALA A 405 -23.33 17.87 9.78
N LEU A 406 -22.27 18.06 8.99
CA LEU A 406 -21.02 17.32 9.11
C LEU A 406 -20.37 17.53 10.47
N GLY A 407 -20.30 18.78 10.93
CA GLY A 407 -19.85 19.13 12.28
C GLY A 407 -20.66 18.41 13.37
N CYS A 408 -21.99 18.38 13.25
CA CYS A 408 -22.87 17.63 14.14
C CYS A 408 -22.58 16.12 14.11
N CYS A 409 -22.34 15.53 12.94
CA CYS A 409 -21.96 14.13 12.81
C CYS A 409 -20.62 13.83 13.52
N TYR A 410 -19.62 14.70 13.37
CA TYR A 410 -18.37 14.57 14.12
C TYR A 410 -18.57 14.73 15.62
N LEU A 411 -19.44 15.65 16.05
CA LEU A 411 -19.76 15.84 17.46
C LEU A 411 -20.46 14.62 18.05
N VAL A 412 -21.44 14.05 17.35
CA VAL A 412 -22.12 12.81 17.75
C VAL A 412 -21.11 11.66 17.84
N LEU A 413 -20.18 11.56 16.89
CA LEU A 413 -19.09 10.58 16.95
C LEU A 413 -18.20 10.81 18.19
N ALA A 414 -17.79 12.05 18.45
CA ALA A 414 -16.98 12.42 19.61
C ALA A 414 -17.68 12.03 20.93
N LEU A 415 -18.95 12.44 21.09
CA LEU A 415 -19.78 12.15 22.26
C LEU A 415 -20.06 10.65 22.42
N GLY A 416 -20.30 9.94 21.32
CA GLY A 416 -20.50 8.49 21.31
C GLY A 416 -19.26 7.70 21.75
N LEU A 417 -18.05 8.25 21.58
CA LEU A 417 -16.80 7.64 22.04
C LEU A 417 -16.53 7.86 23.54
N VAL A 418 -17.07 8.92 24.15
CA VAL A 418 -16.90 9.23 25.58
C VAL A 418 -17.25 8.05 26.51
N PRO A 419 -18.43 7.40 26.40
CA PRO A 419 -18.83 6.30 27.27
C PRO A 419 -18.09 4.98 26.99
N VAL A 420 -17.30 4.88 25.91
CA VAL A 420 -16.69 3.62 25.50
C VAL A 420 -15.53 3.25 26.43
N ARG A 421 -15.85 2.39 27.42
CA ARG A 421 -14.91 1.92 28.44
C ARG A 421 -13.65 1.27 27.87
N HIS A 422 -13.72 0.68 26.68
CA HIS A 422 -12.57 0.04 26.04
C HIS A 422 -11.44 1.01 25.70
N LEU A 423 -11.72 2.29 25.47
CA LEU A 423 -10.69 3.31 25.19
C LEU A 423 -9.75 3.54 26.38
N HIS A 424 -10.15 3.23 27.61
CA HIS A 424 -9.25 3.25 28.78
C HIS A 424 -8.10 2.23 28.65
N ARG A 425 -8.22 1.26 27.74
CA ARG A 425 -7.15 0.28 27.46
C ARG A 425 -6.07 0.83 26.52
N MET A 426 -6.19 2.08 26.04
CA MET A 426 -5.14 2.77 25.28
C MET A 426 -3.95 3.14 26.17
N ASP A 427 -4.22 3.49 27.43
CA ASP A 427 -3.21 3.93 28.40
C ASP A 427 -2.64 2.75 29.23
N ARG A 428 -3.23 1.56 29.13
CA ARG A 428 -2.75 0.34 29.81
C ARG A 428 -1.90 -0.51 28.86
N LYS A 429 -0.61 -0.66 29.18
CA LYS A 429 0.27 -1.64 28.51
C LYS A 429 -0.37 -3.03 28.63
N ARG A 430 -0.51 -3.72 27.49
CA ARG A 430 -0.94 -5.14 27.47
C ARG A 430 0.11 -5.94 28.26
N PRO A 431 -0.28 -6.81 29.21
CA PRO A 431 0.70 -7.66 29.89
C PRO A 431 1.40 -8.53 28.85
N ALA A 432 2.72 -8.47 28.82
CA ALA A 432 3.56 -9.32 27.98
C ALA A 432 3.33 -10.77 28.42
N GLY A 433 2.68 -11.58 27.57
CA GLY A 433 2.38 -12.97 27.90
C GLY A 433 1.13 -13.58 27.25
N THR A 434 0.25 -12.79 26.60
CA THR A 434 -0.75 -13.38 25.68
C THR A 434 -0.06 -13.67 24.34
N ASP A 435 0.87 -14.60 24.38
CA ASP A 435 1.53 -15.15 23.21
C ASP A 435 0.49 -15.80 22.29
N LEU A 436 0.91 -16.10 21.07
CA LEU A 436 0.12 -16.75 20.02
C LEU A 436 -0.70 -17.99 20.45
N ALA A 437 -0.60 -18.50 21.67
CA ALA A 437 -1.35 -19.64 22.22
C ALA A 437 -2.89 -19.44 22.26
N ASP A 438 -3.40 -18.25 22.57
CA ASP A 438 -4.86 -18.00 22.62
C ASP A 438 -5.47 -17.74 21.24
N VAL A 439 -4.62 -17.38 20.26
CA VAL A 439 -5.01 -17.16 18.86
C VAL A 439 -4.41 -18.22 17.93
N THR A 440 -3.72 -19.23 18.47
CA THR A 440 -3.44 -20.47 17.74
C THR A 440 -4.78 -21.10 17.51
N LEU A 441 -5.34 -20.71 16.38
CA LEU A 441 -6.25 -21.48 15.58
C LEU A 441 -5.87 -22.95 15.78
N PRO A 442 -6.84 -23.85 16.02
CA PRO A 442 -6.62 -25.20 15.56
C PRO A 442 -6.38 -25.04 14.06
N LEU A 443 -5.10 -25.06 13.66
CA LEU A 443 -4.75 -25.52 12.34
C LEU A 443 -5.52 -26.85 12.26
N PRO A 444 -6.48 -27.03 11.33
CA PRO A 444 -6.95 -28.37 11.06
C PRO A 444 -5.65 -29.11 10.80
N ARG A 445 -5.31 -30.06 11.68
CA ARG A 445 -4.14 -30.91 11.48
C ARG A 445 -4.24 -31.28 10.02
N VAL A 446 -3.30 -30.80 9.21
CA VAL A 446 -3.00 -31.52 7.98
C VAL A 446 -2.82 -32.92 8.54
N ARG A 447 -3.76 -33.82 8.23
CA ARG A 447 -3.57 -35.21 8.58
C ARG A 447 -2.20 -35.47 8.01
N ASP A 448 -1.22 -35.70 8.88
CA ASP A 448 -0.01 -36.39 8.52
C ASP A 448 -0.53 -37.75 8.05
N THR A 449 -0.96 -37.82 6.79
CA THR A 449 -0.82 -39.02 6.01
C THR A 449 0.69 -39.14 5.85
N ALA A 450 1.34 -39.57 6.93
CA ALA A 450 2.58 -40.28 6.83
C ALA A 450 2.36 -41.29 5.70
N PRO A 451 3.25 -41.37 4.70
CA PRO A 451 3.22 -42.51 3.80
C PRO A 451 3.18 -43.76 4.70
N PRO A 452 2.31 -44.74 4.42
CA PRO A 452 2.14 -45.87 5.31
C PRO A 452 3.51 -46.44 5.63
N THR A 453 3.90 -46.34 6.90
CA THR A 453 5.09 -47.00 7.43
C THR A 453 4.85 -48.48 7.23
N GLN A 454 5.38 -49.02 6.13
CA GLN A 454 5.56 -50.45 6.01
C GLN A 454 6.35 -50.89 7.26
N PRO A 455 5.86 -51.88 8.01
CA PRO A 455 6.60 -52.37 9.16
C PRO A 455 7.93 -52.92 8.64
N ILE A 456 9.02 -52.27 9.06
CA ILE A 456 10.38 -52.81 8.91
C ILE A 456 10.36 -54.16 9.65
N PRO A 457 10.58 -55.31 8.97
CA PRO A 457 10.69 -56.57 9.67
C PRO A 457 11.95 -56.55 10.54
N ARG A 458 11.77 -56.84 11.82
CA ARG A 458 12.86 -57.03 12.79
C ARG A 458 13.71 -58.24 12.38
N VAL A 459 15.00 -57.98 12.23
CA VAL A 459 16.18 -58.81 12.54
C VAL A 459 16.11 -60.29 12.15
N LEU A 460 16.95 -60.68 11.19
CA LEU A 460 17.63 -61.98 11.19
C LEU A 460 19.14 -61.75 11.22
N ASP A 461 19.79 -62.55 12.07
CA ASP A 461 21.21 -62.56 12.45
C ASP A 461 22.22 -62.75 11.29
N PRO A 462 23.53 -62.49 11.53
CA PRO A 462 24.51 -62.36 10.46
C PRO A 462 24.90 -63.73 9.90
N LEU A 463 24.43 -64.04 8.69
CA LEU A 463 24.97 -65.13 7.90
C LEU A 463 26.03 -64.59 6.92
N SER A 464 27.27 -64.93 7.26
CA SER A 464 28.43 -64.97 6.39
C SER A 464 28.12 -65.63 5.04
N VAL A 465 28.11 -64.86 3.95
CA VAL A 465 28.32 -65.37 2.60
C VAL A 465 29.19 -64.40 1.82
N THR A 466 30.47 -64.74 1.80
CA THR A 466 31.43 -64.46 0.73
C THR A 466 30.77 -64.53 -0.64
N GLN A 467 30.78 -63.43 -1.43
CA GLN A 467 30.87 -63.45 -2.90
C GLN A 467 31.36 -62.09 -3.43
N PRO A 468 32.14 -62.08 -4.53
CA PRO A 468 32.90 -60.91 -4.96
C PRO A 468 32.02 -59.88 -5.67
N ILE A 469 32.30 -58.60 -5.41
CA ILE A 469 31.74 -57.47 -6.16
C ILE A 469 32.15 -57.64 -7.64
N PRO A 470 31.22 -57.79 -8.60
CA PRO A 470 31.59 -57.73 -10.00
C PRO A 470 31.93 -56.28 -10.34
N LYS A 471 33.11 -56.07 -10.92
CA LYS A 471 33.55 -54.82 -11.53
C LYS A 471 32.47 -54.32 -12.50
N ILE A 472 31.96 -53.12 -12.27
CA ILE A 472 31.15 -52.41 -13.27
C ILE A 472 32.11 -51.94 -14.37
N THR A 473 32.22 -52.73 -15.43
CA THR A 473 32.80 -52.30 -16.70
C THR A 473 31.83 -51.32 -17.37
N THR A 474 32.39 -50.20 -17.82
CA THR A 474 31.76 -49.13 -18.59
C THR A 474 30.85 -49.65 -19.71
N ALA A 475 29.56 -49.30 -19.68
CA ALA A 475 28.64 -49.50 -20.79
C ALA A 475 28.42 -48.19 -21.56
N ALA A 476 28.51 -48.28 -22.89
CA ALA A 476 28.37 -47.19 -23.86
C ALA A 476 26.93 -46.63 -23.92
N PRO A 477 26.71 -45.40 -24.44
CA PRO A 477 25.40 -44.77 -24.44
C PRO A 477 24.46 -45.45 -25.44
N GLY A 478 23.35 -46.02 -24.96
CA GLY A 478 22.25 -46.47 -25.83
C GLY A 478 21.58 -47.81 -25.50
N GLN A 479 22.01 -48.56 -24.47
CA GLN A 479 21.37 -49.85 -24.13
C GLN A 479 20.42 -49.75 -22.92
N ARG A 480 19.20 -50.29 -23.09
CA ARG A 480 18.18 -50.45 -22.04
C ARG A 480 18.43 -51.75 -21.28
N LEU A 481 18.72 -51.67 -19.98
CA LEU A 481 18.75 -52.82 -19.08
C LEU A 481 17.36 -53.06 -18.49
N TRP A 482 16.81 -54.24 -18.72
CA TRP A 482 15.57 -54.71 -18.09
C TRP A 482 15.94 -55.53 -16.85
N VAL A 483 15.49 -55.10 -15.67
CA VAL A 483 15.52 -55.94 -14.47
C VAL A 483 14.11 -56.50 -14.28
N LEU A 484 13.97 -57.80 -14.45
CA LEU A 484 12.75 -58.56 -14.19
C LEU A 484 12.51 -58.61 -12.67
N SER A 485 11.44 -57.95 -12.23
CA SER A 485 10.84 -58.19 -10.91
C SER A 485 9.72 -59.21 -11.09
N ALA A 486 9.87 -60.39 -10.50
CA ALA A 486 8.77 -61.32 -10.32
C ALA A 486 7.79 -60.77 -9.26
N ASP A 487 6.52 -61.16 -9.40
CA ASP A 487 5.40 -60.99 -8.46
C ASP A 487 4.57 -59.68 -8.50
N ALA A 488 3.61 -59.72 -9.42
CA ALA A 488 2.16 -59.54 -9.22
C ALA A 488 1.58 -58.16 -8.83
N GLY A 489 0.89 -57.53 -9.80
CA GLY A 489 -0.45 -56.97 -9.57
C GLY A 489 -0.64 -55.45 -9.77
N LEU A 490 -1.02 -55.06 -11.00
CA LEU A 490 -1.84 -53.88 -11.34
C LEU A 490 -1.20 -52.46 -11.30
N THR A 491 -0.55 -52.14 -12.42
CA THR A 491 -0.75 -50.96 -13.31
C THR A 491 -1.45 -49.69 -12.78
N GLN A 492 -0.75 -48.54 -12.78
CA GLN A 492 -1.08 -47.28 -13.50
C GLN A 492 0.10 -46.26 -13.41
N PRO A 493 0.29 -45.36 -14.42
CA PRO A 493 1.60 -44.78 -14.76
C PRO A 493 1.91 -43.39 -14.15
N ILE A 494 3.20 -43.12 -13.91
CA ILE A 494 3.77 -41.82 -13.49
C ILE A 494 3.90 -40.87 -14.70
N PRO A 495 3.53 -39.58 -14.59
CA PRO A 495 3.65 -38.61 -15.68
C PRO A 495 5.11 -38.18 -15.95
N ARG A 496 5.42 -38.06 -17.24
CA ARG A 496 6.73 -37.65 -17.81
C ARG A 496 7.12 -36.23 -17.37
N VAL A 497 8.29 -36.07 -16.77
CA VAL A 497 9.02 -34.79 -16.69
C VAL A 497 10.05 -34.78 -17.83
N GLY A 498 9.83 -33.95 -18.85
CA GLY A 498 10.80 -33.70 -19.90
C GLY A 498 11.86 -32.69 -19.45
N PRO A 499 13.14 -32.83 -19.83
CA PRO A 499 14.18 -31.86 -19.50
C PRO A 499 14.14 -30.65 -20.43
N ALA A 500 14.29 -29.45 -19.85
CA ALA A 500 14.45 -28.18 -20.54
C ALA A 500 15.77 -28.11 -21.36
N PRO A 501 15.84 -27.32 -22.45
CA PRO A 501 17.01 -27.27 -23.32
C PRO A 501 18.15 -26.39 -22.75
N MET A 502 19.38 -26.89 -22.84
CA MET A 502 20.62 -26.11 -22.62
C MET A 502 21.01 -25.31 -23.88
N PRO A 503 21.71 -24.16 -23.71
CA PRO A 503 22.11 -23.29 -24.81
C PRO A 503 23.44 -23.75 -25.45
N THR A 504 23.49 -23.85 -26.77
CA THR A 504 24.73 -24.07 -27.54
C THR A 504 25.32 -22.75 -28.03
N VAL A 505 26.50 -22.42 -27.52
CA VAL A 505 27.45 -21.47 -28.14
C VAL A 505 28.27 -22.24 -29.19
N ARG A 506 28.34 -21.72 -30.43
CA ARG A 506 29.25 -22.19 -31.48
C ARG A 506 29.99 -21.00 -32.06
N TRP A 507 31.31 -21.12 -32.22
CA TRP A 507 32.18 -20.21 -32.97
C TRP A 507 32.80 -20.92 -34.18
N SER A 508 33.19 -20.10 -35.16
CA SER A 508 33.89 -20.32 -36.46
C SER A 508 32.99 -20.72 -37.65
N ARG A 509 33.07 -20.08 -38.82
CA ARG A 509 34.10 -19.16 -39.37
C ARG A 509 33.63 -17.71 -39.51
#